data_AF-A0A921LKS0-F1
#
_entry.id   AF-A0A921LKS0-F1
#
_cell.length_a   1.000
_cell.length_b   1.000
_cell.length_c   1.000
_cell.angle_alpha   90.00
_cell.angle_beta   90.00
_cell.angle_gamma   90.00
#
_symmetry.space_group_name_H-M   'P 1'
#
loop_
_entity.id
_entity.type
_entity.pdbx_description
1 polymer ?
#
loop_
_entity_poly.entity_id
_entity_poly.type
_entity_poly.pdbx_seq_one_letter_code
_entity_poly.pdbx_strand_id
1 'polypeptide(L)'
;MAKFEFKKDTKKEAKKPRPVKKTEISKPQETYDPMKTTQKVEKDLETKVEKRRVGRPKTGRKSYQTVRLQKSTVIKINALENALGITTQDETVDQAIDRVINNLTTDEKRGYDLWLEMFKKKDSK
;
A
#
# COMPACT_ATOMS: atom_id res chain seq x y z
N MET A 1 55.83 -4.14 52.45
CA MET A 1 54.68 -4.63 53.26
C MET A 1 53.77 -3.46 53.56
N ALA A 2 52.58 -3.41 52.96
CA ALA A 2 51.54 -2.44 53.30
C ALA A 2 50.34 -3.23 53.86
N LYS A 3 50.01 -3.02 55.14
CA LYS A 3 48.87 -3.62 55.83
C LYS A 3 47.58 -3.01 55.28
N PHE A 4 46.76 -3.80 54.59
CA PHE A 4 45.38 -3.43 54.27
C PHE A 4 44.48 -3.81 55.46
N GLU A 5 43.93 -2.81 56.14
CA GLU A 5 42.95 -3.00 57.21
C GLU A 5 41.53 -2.97 56.63
N PHE A 6 40.81 -4.08 56.76
CA PHE A 6 39.42 -4.20 56.34
C PHE A 6 38.51 -3.50 57.35
N LYS A 7 38.01 -2.30 57.00
CA LYS A 7 36.96 -1.63 57.79
C LYS A 7 35.63 -2.30 57.52
N LYS A 8 35.22 -3.15 58.47
CA LYS A 8 33.92 -3.81 58.47
C LYS A 8 32.85 -2.74 58.70
N ASP A 9 32.28 -2.25 57.59
CA ASP A 9 31.08 -1.42 57.61
C ASP A 9 30.11 -1.98 58.65
N THR A 10 29.63 -1.07 59.51
CA THR A 10 28.60 -1.22 60.53
C THR A 10 27.24 -1.56 59.91
N LYS A 11 27.20 -2.59 59.06
CA LYS A 11 25.97 -3.19 58.55
C LYS A 11 25.40 -4.07 59.65
N LYS A 12 24.53 -3.46 60.46
CA LYS A 12 23.19 -3.93 60.84
C LYS A 12 22.73 -3.20 62.10
N GLU A 13 22.34 -1.94 61.95
CA GLU A 13 21.31 -1.41 62.84
C GLU A 13 20.04 -2.24 62.64
N ALA A 14 19.60 -2.90 63.71
CA ALA A 14 18.44 -3.75 63.77
C ALA A 14 17.16 -2.94 63.45
N LYS A 15 16.74 -2.95 62.17
CA LYS A 15 15.45 -2.39 61.77
C LYS A 15 14.35 -3.38 62.11
N LYS A 16 13.54 -3.05 63.13
CA LYS A 16 12.30 -3.78 63.47
C LYS A 16 11.37 -3.83 62.24
N PRO A 17 10.68 -4.96 61.96
CA PRO A 17 9.77 -5.03 60.83
C PRO A 17 8.58 -4.08 61.04
N ARG A 18 8.20 -3.36 59.97
CA ARG A 18 7.08 -2.41 60.01
C ARG A 18 5.75 -3.18 59.99
N PRO A 19 4.72 -2.74 60.72
CA PRO A 19 3.42 -3.41 60.72
C PRO A 19 2.73 -3.28 59.36
N VAL A 20 2.15 -4.39 58.90
CA VAL A 20 1.43 -4.47 57.62
C VAL A 20 -0.01 -4.00 57.82
N LYS A 21 -0.44 -2.99 57.06
CA LYS A 21 -1.83 -2.49 57.09
C LYS A 21 -2.73 -3.42 56.25
N LYS A 22 -3.94 -3.70 56.75
CA LYS A 22 -4.95 -4.48 56.01
C LYS A 22 -5.34 -3.76 54.72
N THR A 23 -5.53 -4.51 53.64
CA THR A 23 -6.00 -3.99 52.35
C THR A 23 -7.51 -3.84 52.35
N GLU A 24 -8.01 -2.76 51.76
CA GLU A 24 -9.44 -2.58 51.50
C GLU A 24 -9.86 -3.46 50.32
N ILE A 25 -11.05 -4.05 50.40
CA ILE A 25 -11.59 -4.93 49.36
C ILE A 25 -11.85 -4.08 48.11
N SER A 26 -11.22 -4.48 46.99
CA SER A 26 -11.27 -3.74 45.73
C SER A 26 -12.69 -3.65 45.18
N LYS A 27 -13.15 -2.42 44.93
CA LYS A 27 -14.32 -2.17 44.10
C LYS A 27 -13.89 -2.04 42.64
N PRO A 28 -14.74 -2.41 41.67
CA PRO A 28 -14.43 -2.26 40.25
C PRO A 28 -14.18 -0.78 39.94
N GLN A 29 -13.12 -0.52 39.18
CA GLN A 29 -12.66 0.84 38.88
C GLN A 29 -13.60 1.57 37.91
N GLU A 30 -14.32 0.85 37.06
CA GLU A 30 -15.31 1.40 36.14
C GLU A 30 -16.56 0.51 36.08
N THR A 31 -17.73 1.13 36.03
CA THR A 31 -19.01 0.47 35.77
C THR A 31 -19.39 0.72 34.32
N TYR A 32 -19.89 -0.30 33.63
CA TYR A 32 -20.30 -0.18 32.23
C TYR A 32 -21.49 0.77 32.08
N ASP A 33 -21.27 1.89 31.38
CA ASP A 33 -22.31 2.84 30.99
C ASP A 33 -22.56 2.76 29.47
N PRO A 34 -23.78 2.39 29.02
CA PRO A 34 -24.10 2.22 27.60
C PRO A 34 -24.08 3.55 26.81
N MET A 35 -24.20 4.69 27.49
CA MET A 35 -24.12 6.02 26.85
C MET A 35 -22.68 6.44 26.54
N LYS A 36 -21.69 5.93 27.27
CA LYS A 36 -20.28 6.25 27.03
C LYS A 36 -19.69 5.41 25.90
N THR A 37 -20.22 4.21 25.67
CA THR A 37 -19.79 3.32 24.59
C THR A 37 -20.32 3.80 23.24
N THR A 38 -21.58 4.22 23.17
CA THR A 38 -22.19 4.79 21.95
C THR A 38 -21.45 6.04 21.48
N GLN A 39 -21.16 6.98 22.38
CA GLN A 39 -20.40 8.20 22.04
C GLN A 39 -18.96 7.95 21.59
N LYS A 40 -18.31 6.87 22.06
CA LYS A 40 -16.98 6.48 21.57
C LYS A 40 -17.05 5.93 20.16
N VAL A 41 -18.05 5.08 19.88
CA VAL A 41 -18.26 4.50 18.55
C VAL A 41 -18.60 5.58 17.52
N GLU A 42 -19.41 6.58 17.87
CA GLU A 42 -19.73 7.72 17.00
C GLU A 42 -18.48 8.56 16.68
N LYS A 43 -17.63 8.87 17.68
CA LYS A 43 -16.36 9.59 17.47
C LYS A 43 -15.36 8.80 16.63
N ASP A 44 -15.32 7.48 16.77
CA ASP A 44 -14.45 6.60 15.96
C ASP A 44 -14.93 6.45 14.51
N LEU A 45 -16.21 6.70 14.24
CA LEU A 45 -16.78 6.74 12.89
C LEU A 45 -16.50 8.09 12.21
N GLU A 46 -16.59 9.20 12.94
CA GLU A 46 -16.31 10.55 12.41
C GLU A 46 -14.82 10.75 12.06
N THR A 47 -13.91 10.20 12.86
CA THR A 47 -12.45 10.35 12.66
C THR A 47 -11.87 9.48 11.53
N LYS A 48 -12.58 8.46 11.06
CA LYS A 48 -12.12 7.58 9.96
C LYS A 48 -12.28 8.16 8.55
N VAL A 49 -12.90 9.33 8.41
CA VAL A 49 -13.08 10.02 7.11
C VAL A 49 -11.97 11.05 6.87
N GLU A 50 -10.73 10.78 7.26
CA GLU A 50 -9.60 11.51 6.71
C GLU A 50 -9.41 11.10 5.24
N LYS A 51 -9.92 11.94 4.33
CA LYS A 51 -9.63 11.85 2.90
C LYS A 51 -8.11 11.89 2.73
N ARG A 52 -7.50 10.70 2.55
CA ARG A 52 -6.07 10.58 2.24
C ARG A 52 -5.77 11.53 1.10
N ARG A 53 -4.84 12.47 1.32
CA ARG A 53 -4.40 13.41 0.28
C ARG A 53 -3.93 12.55 -0.89
N VAL A 54 -4.67 12.60 -2.00
CA VAL A 54 -4.31 11.92 -3.23
C VAL A 54 -2.93 12.43 -3.62
N GLY A 55 -1.90 11.60 -3.39
CA GLY A 55 -0.54 11.96 -3.73
C GLY A 55 -0.43 12.21 -5.23
N ARG A 56 0.60 12.96 -5.65
CA ARG A 56 0.95 13.05 -7.06
C ARG A 56 1.07 11.63 -7.63
N PRO A 57 0.44 11.31 -8.77
CA PRO A 57 0.64 10.03 -9.43
C PRO A 57 2.14 9.76 -9.52
N LYS A 58 2.60 8.56 -9.12
CA LYS A 58 4.01 8.21 -9.20
C LYS A 58 4.47 8.34 -10.65
N THR A 59 5.16 9.43 -10.98
CA THR A 59 5.83 9.65 -12.26
C THR A 59 6.78 8.48 -12.51
N GLY A 60 6.71 7.88 -13.71
CA GLY A 60 7.62 6.80 -14.13
C GLY A 60 7.04 5.38 -14.15
N ARG A 61 5.75 5.17 -13.89
CA ARG A 61 5.13 3.83 -14.02
C ARG A 61 4.80 3.42 -15.47
N LYS A 62 4.63 4.40 -16.37
CA LYS A 62 4.34 4.17 -17.78
C LYS A 62 5.53 4.63 -18.62
N SER A 63 5.96 3.78 -19.54
CA SER A 63 6.96 4.09 -20.57
C SER A 63 6.23 4.32 -21.89
N TYR A 64 6.48 5.46 -22.52
CA TYR A 64 5.87 5.80 -23.80
C TYR A 64 6.93 5.73 -24.91
N GLN A 65 6.53 5.18 -26.05
CA GLN A 65 7.32 5.18 -27.27
C GLN A 65 6.57 5.98 -28.32
N THR A 66 7.28 6.78 -29.11
CA THR A 66 6.66 7.54 -30.21
C THR A 66 6.69 6.72 -31.51
N VAL A 67 5.54 6.62 -32.17
CA VAL A 67 5.40 5.94 -33.48
C VAL A 67 4.98 6.99 -34.51
N ARG A 68 5.71 7.04 -35.64
CA ARG A 68 5.34 7.92 -36.76
C ARG A 68 4.27 7.24 -37.61
N LEU A 69 3.10 7.85 -37.69
CA LEU A 69 1.96 7.37 -38.46
C LEU A 69 1.60 8.35 -39.59
N GLN A 70 0.94 7.84 -40.64
CA GLN A 70 0.36 8.69 -41.67
C GLN A 70 -0.88 9.42 -41.12
N LYS A 71 -1.15 10.63 -41.64
CA LYS A 71 -2.31 11.45 -41.22
C LYS A 71 -3.63 10.69 -41.39
N SER A 72 -3.76 9.94 -42.48
CA SER A 72 -4.94 9.10 -42.76
C SER A 72 -5.19 8.06 -41.68
N THR A 73 -4.15 7.44 -41.14
CA THR A 73 -4.25 6.44 -40.07
C THR A 73 -4.63 7.08 -38.74
N VAL A 74 -4.08 8.26 -38.42
CA VAL A 74 -4.45 9.02 -37.21
C VAL A 74 -5.92 9.39 -37.22
N ILE A 75 -6.47 9.80 -38.37
CA ILE A 75 -7.90 10.10 -38.51
C ILE A 75 -8.76 8.86 -38.20
N LYS A 76 -8.33 7.66 -38.64
CA LYS A 76 -9.03 6.42 -38.33
C LYS A 76 -8.99 6.09 -36.83
N ILE A 77 -7.85 6.30 -36.17
CA ILE A 77 -7.72 6.10 -34.71
C ILE A 77 -8.65 7.06 -33.97
N ASN A 78 -8.67 8.34 -34.33
CA ASN A 78 -9.56 9.32 -33.72
C ASN A 78 -11.04 8.98 -33.96
N ALA A 79 -11.39 8.49 -35.15
CA ALA A 79 -12.75 8.05 -35.43
C ALA A 79 -13.15 6.86 -34.54
N LEU A 80 -12.24 5.90 -34.33
CA LEU A 80 -12.46 4.75 -33.44
C LEU A 80 -12.59 5.17 -31.97
N GLU A 81 -11.73 6.09 -31.51
CA GLU A 81 -11.78 6.66 -30.16
C GLU A 81 -13.16 7.26 -29.87
N ASN A 82 -13.65 8.11 -30.79
CA ASN A 82 -14.96 8.75 -30.67
C ASN A 82 -16.12 7.76 -30.79
N ALA A 83 -16.02 6.76 -31.67
CA ALA A 83 -17.07 5.77 -31.87
C ALA A 83 -17.25 4.82 -30.67
N LEU A 84 -16.14 4.45 -30.02
CA LEU A 84 -16.15 3.54 -28.87
C LEU A 84 -16.25 4.28 -27.52
N GLY A 85 -16.19 5.61 -27.52
CA GLY A 85 -16.23 6.42 -26.30
C GLY A 85 -15.04 6.19 -25.38
N ILE A 86 -13.89 5.81 -25.96
CA ILE A 86 -12.68 5.51 -25.21
C ILE A 86 -12.00 6.82 -24.80
N THR A 87 -11.43 6.82 -23.59
CA THR A 87 -10.88 8.05 -23.01
C THR A 87 -9.53 8.46 -23.58
N THR A 88 -8.78 7.52 -24.17
CA THR A 88 -7.43 7.76 -24.69
C THR A 88 -7.18 7.03 -26.01
N GLN A 89 -6.35 7.63 -26.86
CA GLN A 89 -5.88 7.02 -28.11
C GLN A 89 -5.07 5.75 -27.88
N ASP A 90 -4.28 5.71 -26.80
CA ASP A 90 -3.48 4.54 -26.39
C ASP A 90 -4.37 3.32 -26.16
N GLU A 91 -5.42 3.48 -25.35
CA GLU A 91 -6.40 2.44 -25.07
C GLU A 91 -7.18 2.00 -26.32
N THR A 92 -7.44 2.94 -27.25
CA THR A 92 -8.09 2.64 -28.53
C THR A 92 -7.20 1.74 -29.39
N VAL A 93 -5.90 2.02 -29.43
CA VAL A 93 -4.92 1.22 -30.17
C VAL A 93 -4.76 -0.15 -29.52
N ASP A 94 -4.64 -0.24 -28.20
CA ASP A 94 -4.54 -1.51 -27.47
C ASP A 94 -5.76 -2.40 -27.74
N GLN A 95 -6.97 -1.87 -27.62
CA GLN A 95 -8.19 -2.63 -27.90
C GLN A 95 -8.28 -3.09 -29.37
N ALA A 96 -7.82 -2.26 -30.32
CA ALA A 96 -7.78 -2.65 -31.72
C ALA A 96 -6.78 -3.80 -31.96
N ILE A 97 -5.61 -3.74 -31.34
CA ILE A 97 -4.59 -4.80 -31.40
C ILE A 97 -5.13 -6.09 -30.77
N ASP A 98 -5.75 -6.02 -29.59
CA ASP A 98 -6.31 -7.19 -28.91
C ASP A 98 -7.39 -7.88 -29.76
N ARG A 99 -8.26 -7.10 -30.41
CA ARG A 99 -9.25 -7.65 -31.34
C ARG A 99 -8.60 -8.36 -32.52
N VAL A 100 -7.50 -7.83 -33.07
CA VAL A 100 -6.74 -8.50 -34.13
C VAL A 100 -6.13 -9.78 -33.60
N ILE A 101 -5.48 -9.76 -32.43
CA ILE A 101 -4.84 -10.93 -31.83
C ILE A 101 -5.86 -12.06 -31.58
N ASN A 102 -7.05 -11.71 -31.09
CA ASN A 102 -8.12 -12.67 -30.84
C ASN A 102 -8.70 -13.29 -32.12
N ASN A 103 -8.53 -12.62 -33.27
CA ASN A 103 -8.97 -13.10 -34.57
C ASN A 103 -7.89 -13.87 -35.35
N LEU A 104 -6.66 -13.96 -34.84
CA LEU A 104 -5.58 -14.71 -35.48
C LEU A 104 -5.86 -16.22 -35.42
N THR A 105 -5.41 -16.93 -36.45
CA THR A 105 -5.34 -18.39 -36.43
C THR A 105 -4.29 -18.89 -35.43
N THR A 106 -4.35 -20.17 -35.06
CA THR A 106 -3.42 -20.77 -34.09
C THR A 106 -1.96 -20.65 -34.52
N ASP A 107 -1.68 -20.80 -35.81
CA ASP A 107 -0.32 -20.74 -36.35
C ASP A 107 0.21 -19.29 -36.38
N GLU A 108 -0.63 -18.33 -36.78
CA GLU A 108 -0.27 -16.92 -36.77
C GLU A 108 -0.04 -16.40 -35.34
N LYS A 109 -0.86 -16.85 -34.39
CA LYS A 109 -0.69 -16.52 -32.97
C LYS A 109 0.64 -17.04 -32.43
N ARG A 110 1.02 -18.28 -32.78
CA ARG A 110 2.32 -18.85 -32.41
C ARG A 110 3.49 -18.04 -33.00
N GLY A 111 3.35 -17.58 -34.24
CA GLY A 111 4.33 -16.70 -34.87
C GLY A 111 4.44 -15.35 -34.16
N TYR A 112 3.30 -14.73 -33.84
CA TYR A 112 3.22 -13.49 -33.08
C TYR A 112 3.91 -13.61 -31.70
N ASP A 113 3.60 -14.66 -30.95
CA ASP A 113 4.18 -14.87 -29.61
C ASP A 113 5.71 -15.03 -29.65
N LEU A 114 6.23 -15.76 -30.65
CA LEU A 114 7.67 -15.91 -30.85
C LEU A 114 8.35 -14.55 -31.10
N TRP A 115 7.79 -13.73 -31.99
CA TRP A 115 8.31 -12.38 -32.26
C TRP A 115 8.25 -11.49 -31.03
N LEU A 116 7.14 -11.54 -30.29
CA LEU A 116 6.96 -10.78 -29.06
C LEU A 116 8.02 -11.11 -28.01
N GLU A 117 8.33 -12.39 -27.82
CA GLU A 117 9.40 -12.84 -26.93
C GLU A 117 10.77 -12.31 -27.35
N MET A 118 11.07 -12.33 -28.66
CA MET A 118 12.34 -11.84 -29.19
C MET A 118 12.51 -10.34 -28.98
N PHE A 119 11.47 -9.54 -29.20
CA PHE A 119 11.51 -8.10 -28.94
C PHE A 119 11.65 -7.79 -27.45
N LYS A 120 10.90 -8.48 -26.57
CA LYS A 120 11.04 -8.33 -25.11
C LYS A 120 12.47 -8.60 -24.62
N LYS A 121 13.11 -9.65 -25.15
CA LYS A 121 14.52 -9.99 -24.84
C LYS A 121 15.51 -8.94 -25.34
N LYS A 122 15.20 -8.27 -26.45
CA LYS A 122 16.02 -7.18 -27.00
C LYS A 122 15.92 -5.91 -26.15
N ASP A 123 14.73 -5.56 -25.71
CA ASP A 123 14.50 -4.36 -24.90
C ASP A 123 14.99 -4.52 -23.45
N SER A 124 15.15 -5.76 -22.96
CA SER A 124 15.74 -6.06 -21.64
C SER A 124 17.27 -6.05 -21.60
N LYS A 125 17.94 -5.78 -22.72
CA LYS A 125 19.41 -5.73 -22.85
C LYS A 125 19.91 -4.30 -22.75
#